data_AF-X1BQP4-F1
#
_entry.id   AF-X1BQP4-F1
#
_cell.length_a   1.000
_cell.length_b   1.000
_cell.length_c   1.000
_cell.angle_alpha   90.00
_cell.angle_beta   90.00
_cell.angle_gamma   90.00
#
_symmetry.space_group_name_H-M   'P 1'
#
loop_
_entity.id
_entity.type
_entity.pdbx_description
1 polymer ?
#
loop_
_entity_poly.entity_id
_entity_poly.type
_entity_poly.pdbx_seq_one_letter_code
_entity_poly.pdbx_strand_id
1 'polypeptide(L)' 'ELEVTAADFKIVDFSCTMVSRLGRKILRNALLGREIEEGIKNAINEVEKRFFSVIKRATIAALEDARLSYRRTQKG' A
#
# COMPACT_ATOMS: atom_id res chain seq x y z
N GLU A 1 7.03 3.73 0.78
CA GLU A 1 6.83 4.60 -0.39
C GLU A 1 6.08 3.85 -1.47
N LEU A 2 5.23 4.55 -2.21
CA LEU A 2 4.40 4.02 -3.30
C LEU A 2 4.60 4.92 -4.52
N GLU A 3 4.85 4.31 -5.67
CA GLU A 3 4.97 4.99 -6.95
C GLU A 3 3.76 4.63 -7.82
N VAL A 4 3.15 5.64 -8.44
CA VAL A 4 1.95 5.49 -9.27
C VAL A 4 2.15 6.13 -10.64
N THR A 5 1.49 5.58 -11.66
CA THR A 5 1.40 6.21 -12.98
C THR A 5 0.52 7.46 -12.92
N ALA A 6 0.87 8.49 -13.69
CA ALA A 6 0.02 9.69 -13.82
C ALA A 6 -1.21 9.47 -14.71
N ALA A 7 -1.18 8.47 -15.60
CA ALA A 7 -2.22 8.25 -16.60
C ALA A 7 -3.44 7.49 -16.06
N ASP A 8 -3.20 6.45 -15.25
CA ASP A 8 -4.24 5.53 -14.78
C ASP A 8 -4.11 5.18 -13.29
N PHE A 9 -3.21 5.87 -12.56
CA PHE A 9 -3.04 5.79 -11.12
C PHE A 9 -2.81 4.38 -10.59
N LYS A 10 -2.17 3.57 -11.43
CA LYS A 10 -1.74 2.23 -11.07
C LYS A 10 -0.45 2.29 -10.30
N ILE A 11 -0.40 1.51 -9.22
CA ILE A 11 0.81 1.33 -8.44
C ILE A 11 1.82 0.53 -9.26
N VAL A 12 2.96 1.13 -9.56
CA VAL A 12 4.05 0.52 -10.36
C VAL A 12 5.20 0.05 -9.49
N ASP A 13 5.41 0.69 -8.34
CA ASP A 13 6.41 0.25 -7.38
C ASP A 13 6.00 0.50 -5.92
N PHE A 14 6.66 -0.23 -5.02
CA PHE A 14 6.45 -0.18 -3.58
C PHE A 14 7.72 -0.50 -2.79
N SER A 15 8.00 0.32 -1.79
CA SER A 15 9.08 0.10 -0.82
C SER A 15 8.57 0.16 0.63
N CYS A 16 8.92 -0.86 1.43
CA CYS A 16 8.69 -0.89 2.87
C CYS A 16 9.79 -1.68 3.59
N THR A 17 10.48 -0.99 4.50
CA THR A 17 11.58 -1.53 5.30
C THR A 17 11.10 -2.25 6.57
N MET A 18 9.90 -1.95 7.06
CA MET A 18 9.35 -2.50 8.30
C MET A 18 8.86 -3.95 8.19
N VAL A 19 8.59 -4.43 6.98
CA VAL A 19 8.04 -5.78 6.77
C VAL A 19 9.13 -6.77 6.38
N SER A 20 8.96 -8.02 6.81
CA SER A 20 9.84 -9.14 6.42
C SER A 20 9.81 -9.37 4.89
N ARG A 21 10.74 -10.17 4.37
CA ARG A 21 10.76 -10.54 2.94
C ARG A 21 9.42 -11.15 2.48
N LEU A 22 8.80 -11.98 3.32
CA LEU A 22 7.49 -12.56 3.03
C LEU A 22 6.39 -11.48 3.04
N GLY A 23 6.42 -10.58 4.03
CA GLY A 23 5.49 -9.46 4.10
C GLY A 23 5.58 -8.55 2.88
N ARG A 24 6.81 -8.25 2.40
CA ARG A 24 7.01 -7.52 1.14
C ARG A 24 6.38 -8.21 -0.05
N LYS A 25 6.52 -9.54 -0.16
CA LYS A 25 5.92 -10.31 -1.26
C LYS A 25 4.38 -10.24 -1.24
N ILE A 26 3.78 -10.35 -0.05
CA ILE A 26 2.33 -10.23 0.14
C ILE A 26 1.85 -8.84 -0.30
N LEU A 27 2.49 -7.79 0.21
CA LEU A 27 2.15 -6.40 -0.13
C LEU A 27 2.33 -6.12 -1.62
N ARG A 28 3.45 -6.56 -2.20
CA ARG A 28 3.72 -6.41 -3.64
C ARG A 28 2.61 -7.02 -4.50
N ASN A 29 2.17 -8.22 -4.17
CA ASN A 29 1.07 -8.89 -4.88
C ASN A 29 -0.28 -8.20 -4.69
N ALA A 30 -0.50 -7.58 -3.53
CA ALA A 30 -1.73 -6.86 -3.24
C ALA A 30 -1.80 -5.48 -3.91
N LEU A 31 -0.64 -4.84 -4.11
CA LEU A 31 -0.52 -3.46 -4.59
C LEU A 31 -0.27 -3.34 -6.09
N LEU A 32 0.72 -4.07 -6.63
CA LEU A 32 1.23 -3.78 -7.97
C LEU A 32 0.20 -4.04 -9.07
N GLY A 33 0.17 -3.13 -10.05
CA GLY A 33 -0.72 -3.20 -11.21
C GLY A 33 -2.17 -2.83 -10.92
N ARG A 34 -2.50 -2.49 -9.67
CA ARG A 34 -3.83 -2.04 -9.26
C ARG A 34 -3.87 -0.53 -9.16
N GLU A 35 -5.05 0.03 -9.42
CA GLU A 35 -5.36 1.42 -9.10
C GLU A 35 -5.20 1.63 -7.58
N ILE A 36 -4.73 2.81 -7.18
CA ILE A 36 -4.28 3.07 -5.81
C ILE A 36 -5.34 2.84 -4.73
N GLU A 37 -6.60 3.21 -4.95
CA GLU A 37 -7.67 2.97 -3.97
C GLU A 37 -7.94 1.47 -3.79
N GLU A 38 -8.02 0.74 -4.90
CA GLU A 38 -8.23 -0.71 -4.87
C GLU A 38 -7.03 -1.46 -4.28
N GLY A 39 -5.82 -1.08 -4.71
CA GLY A 39 -4.56 -1.68 -4.27
C GLY A 39 -4.35 -1.52 -2.78
N ILE A 40 -4.59 -0.32 -2.24
CA ILE A 40 -4.46 -0.06 -0.81
C ILE A 40 -5.51 -0.86 -0.01
N LYS A 41 -6.76 -0.91 -0.47
CA LYS A 41 -7.81 -1.70 0.19
C LYS A 41 -7.45 -3.19 0.22
N ASN A 42 -6.95 -3.72 -0.89
CA ASN A 42 -6.49 -5.10 -0.97
C ASN A 42 -5.30 -5.37 -0.05
N ALA A 43 -4.32 -4.46 -0.01
CA ALA A 43 -3.17 -4.58 0.86
C ALA A 43 -3.55 -4.56 2.34
N ILE A 44 -4.48 -3.69 2.76
CA ILE A 44 -5.01 -3.67 4.12
C ILE A 44 -5.64 -5.01 4.46
N ASN A 45 -6.54 -5.54 3.61
CA ASN A 45 -7.16 -6.86 3.81
C ASN A 45 -6.13 -7.99 3.96
N GLU A 46 -5.06 -7.96 3.17
CA GLU A 46 -3.99 -8.96 3.24
C GLU A 46 -3.15 -8.82 4.51
N VAL A 47 -2.88 -7.58 4.92
CA VAL A 47 -2.18 -7.25 6.16
C VAL A 47 -2.97 -7.69 7.38
N GLU A 48 -4.28 -7.43 7.39
CA GLU A 48 -5.15 -7.76 8.50
C GLU A 48 -5.18 -9.25 8.82
N LYS A 49 -5.08 -10.10 7.79
CA LYS A 49 -5.13 -11.57 7.88
C LYS A 49 -3.79 -12.20 8.27
N ARG A 50 -2.66 -11.54 7.98
CA ARG A 50 -1.33 -12.19 7.98
C ARG A 50 -0.30 -11.55 8.90
N PHE A 51 -0.51 -10.30 9.30
CA PHE A 51 0.40 -9.56 10.16
C PHE A 51 -0.23 -9.41 11.55
N PHE A 52 0.61 -9.28 12.56
CA PHE A 52 0.17 -9.21 13.95
C PHE A 52 0.78 -8.00 14.66
N SER A 53 0.19 -7.67 15.80
CA SER A 53 0.75 -6.69 16.75
C SER A 53 1.02 -5.31 16.12
N VAL A 54 2.10 -4.65 16.54
CA VAL A 54 2.48 -3.29 16.14
C VAL A 54 2.77 -3.18 14.65
N ILE A 55 3.34 -4.22 14.02
CA ILE A 55 3.66 -4.21 12.59
C ILE A 55 2.39 -4.12 11.75
N LYS A 56 1.33 -4.86 12.11
CA LYS A 56 0.03 -4.76 11.44
C LYS A 56 -0.49 -3.33 11.46
N ARG A 57 -0.57 -2.73 12.65
CA ARG A 57 -1.11 -1.37 12.82
C ARG A 57 -0.26 -0.33 12.07
N ALA A 58 1.06 -0.40 12.20
CA ALA A 58 1.97 0.52 11.51
C ALA A 58 1.89 0.40 9.99
N THR A 59 1.75 -0.83 9.46
CA THR A 59 1.61 -1.05 8.02
C THR A 59 0.29 -0.50 7.49
N ILE A 60 -0.83 -0.74 8.19
CA ILE A 60 -2.14 -0.19 7.81
C ILE A 60 -2.10 1.34 7.83
N ALA A 61 -1.57 1.95 8.90
CA ALA A 61 -1.46 3.40 9.00
C ALA A 61 -0.62 3.99 7.86
N ALA A 62 0.50 3.36 7.49
CA ALA A 62 1.32 3.80 6.37
C ALA A 62 0.59 3.68 5.01
N LEU A 63 -0.21 2.63 4.82
CA LEU A 63 -1.03 2.46 3.61
C LEU A 63 -2.14 3.52 3.53
N GLU A 64 -2.80 3.83 4.64
CA GLU A 64 -3.83 4.87 4.68
C GLU A 64 -3.25 6.27 4.48
N ASP A 65 -2.08 6.55 5.08
CA ASP A 65 -1.39 7.82 4.90
C ASP A 65 -0.99 8.05 3.44
N ALA A 66 -0.46 7.02 2.78
CA ALA A 66 -0.15 7.10 1.35
C ALA A 66 -1.40 7.38 0.50
N ARG A 67 -2.55 6.77 0.83
CA ARG A 67 -3.83 7.05 0.17
C ARG A 67 -4.26 8.49 0.35
N LEU A 68 -4.14 9.03 1.57
CA LEU A 68 -4.53 10.40 1.89
C LEU A 68 -3.63 11.42 1.20
N SER A 69 -2.31 11.18 1.21
CA SER A 69 -1.33 11.99 0.50
C SER A 69 -1.68 12.09 -0.98
N TYR A 70 -1.97 10.94 -1.61
CA TYR A 70 -2.39 10.88 -2.99
C TYR A 70 -3.71 11.62 -3.27
N ARG A 71 -4.72 11.48 -2.41
CA ARG A 71 -5.98 12.24 -2.57
C ARG A 71 -5.78 13.75 -2.48
N ARG A 72 -4.76 14.23 -1.76
CA ARG A 72 -4.43 15.66 -1.68
C ARG A 72 -3.82 16.14 -2.98
N THR A 73 -2.93 15.36 -3.60
CA THR A 73 -2.32 15.73 -4.90
C THR A 73 -3.33 15.77 -6.05
N GLN A 74 -4.44 15.03 -5.94
CA GLN A 74 -5.55 15.04 -6.92
C GLN A 74 -6.50 16.24 -6.79
N LYS A 75 -6.50 16.92 -5.65
CA LYS A 75 -7.39 18.08 -5.39
C LYS A 75 -6.70 19.43 -5.58
N GLY A 76 -5.42 19.42 -5.93
CA GLY A 76 -4.59 20.61 -6.17
C GLY A 76 -4.49 20.96 -7.64
#